data_AF-A0ABD2FTB9-F1
#
_entry.id   AF-A0ABD2FTB9-F1
#
_cell.length_a   1.000
_cell.length_b   1.000
_cell.length_c   1.000
_cell.angle_alpha   90.00
_cell.angle_beta   90.00
_cell.angle_gamma   90.00
#
_symmetry.space_group_name_H-M   'P 1'
#
loop_
_entity.id
_entity.type
_entity.pdbx_description
1 polymer ?
#
loop_
_entity_poly.entity_id
_entity_poly.type
_entity_poly.pdbx_seq_one_letter_code
_entity_poly.pdbx_strand_id
1 'polypeptide(L)'
;MAHSLHESVGILGISGGSLLLLVNNYASSPVKEFIPHTALGILLLIIAVLLAYAGICRSLSHAQLFSSVCLTVSALWCGSGLVHILVGQGVLQPSELRASLVPGLAAFTLALLVIGGVAIAVKKAVLFLIAFCISLACAHQIAGLSAVGFGQSATAANYLLVCLVGLYFGFGRLLSIITHGKVEPPGTGLKKKAELETEQNQCSDAVSVCLVMNLLSASVLACPLLGVVPRLSVGHVPWLWTAGVFQLGMCVLFYRAMDTLAATFYSFTAILRFAEGYSALLSFYSIQPFSPVPFPAVFSVLFSILAVFSCQKSLVEGLYQLFFAAYCIAIAAQPQGFFQGGTQGVQGAIFVLSAGMLLITTFNMVSTTMIPTGQGCFKALVARIQGLTLRAHDKELHAPHLGYSKYADAEVLGHACSVLAAFAVTATVGDRKPSVCAGSALGGGGWRRAPAALRLSSFCAR
;
A
#
# COMPACT_ATOMS: atom_id res chain seq x y z
N MET A 1 -25.87 -13.45 8.74
CA MET A 1 -26.58 -12.71 7.66
C MET A 1 -25.75 -11.52 7.15
N ALA A 2 -25.22 -10.65 8.02
CA ALA A 2 -24.37 -9.52 7.59
C ALA A 2 -23.08 -9.92 6.83
N HIS A 3 -22.40 -10.99 7.26
CA HIS A 3 -21.12 -11.43 6.66
C HIS A 3 -21.20 -11.93 5.21
N SER A 4 -22.35 -12.44 4.78
CA SER A 4 -22.56 -12.87 3.38
C SER A 4 -22.94 -11.69 2.48
N LEU A 5 -23.59 -10.66 3.04
CA LEU A 5 -24.02 -9.48 2.29
C LEU A 5 -22.83 -8.65 1.84
N HIS A 6 -21.83 -8.43 2.71
CA HIS A 6 -20.60 -7.70 2.34
C HIS A 6 -19.78 -8.40 1.26
N GLU A 7 -19.85 -9.74 1.17
CA GLU A 7 -19.19 -10.50 0.11
C GLU A 7 -19.87 -10.28 -1.24
N SER A 8 -21.20 -10.35 -1.27
CA SER A 8 -21.96 -10.04 -2.47
C SER A 8 -21.74 -8.59 -2.91
N VAL A 9 -21.73 -7.64 -1.98
CA VAL A 9 -21.46 -6.22 -2.27
C VAL A 9 -20.05 -6.03 -2.84
N GLY A 10 -19.03 -6.67 -2.28
CA GLY A 10 -17.66 -6.58 -2.81
C GLY A 10 -17.52 -7.20 -4.21
N ILE A 11 -18.11 -8.37 -4.45
CA ILE A 11 -18.09 -9.03 -5.77
C ILE A 11 -18.86 -8.20 -6.80
N LEU A 12 -20.03 -7.65 -6.43
CA LEU A 12 -20.81 -6.77 -7.30
C LEU A 12 -20.09 -5.44 -7.54
N GLY A 13 -19.37 -4.90 -6.56
CA GLY A 13 -18.52 -3.73 -6.72
C GLY A 13 -17.39 -3.96 -7.72
N ILE A 14 -16.72 -5.12 -7.63
CA ILE A 14 -15.72 -5.55 -8.63
C ILE A 14 -16.34 -5.70 -10.02
N SER A 15 -17.54 -6.28 -10.10
CA SER A 15 -18.28 -6.41 -11.35
C SER A 15 -18.62 -5.05 -11.95
N GLY A 16 -19.12 -4.10 -11.14
CA GLY A 16 -19.47 -2.75 -11.58
C GLY A 16 -18.27 -1.96 -12.11
N GLY A 17 -17.13 -1.99 -11.41
CA GLY A 17 -15.91 -1.34 -11.90
C GLY A 17 -15.34 -2.00 -13.15
N SER A 18 -15.45 -3.32 -13.25
CA SER A 18 -15.08 -4.05 -14.47
C SER A 18 -16.01 -3.72 -15.63
N LEU A 19 -17.32 -3.58 -15.41
CA LEU A 19 -18.28 -3.16 -16.44
C LEU A 19 -17.97 -1.74 -16.94
N LEU A 20 -17.67 -0.81 -16.04
CA LEU A 20 -17.26 0.55 -16.40
C LEU A 20 -16.03 0.54 -17.31
N LEU A 21 -14.98 -0.18 -16.91
CA LEU A 21 -13.74 -0.28 -17.68
C LEU A 21 -13.91 -1.06 -18.99
N LEU A 22 -14.77 -2.09 -19.00
CA LEU A 22 -15.17 -2.81 -20.20
C LEU A 22 -15.79 -1.85 -21.23
N VAL A 23 -16.85 -1.13 -20.83
CA VAL A 23 -17.57 -0.22 -21.73
C VAL A 23 -16.62 0.86 -22.23
N ASN A 24 -15.79 1.42 -21.35
CA ASN A 24 -14.84 2.44 -21.73
C ASN A 24 -13.81 1.93 -22.75
N ASN A 25 -13.19 0.76 -22.53
CA ASN A 25 -12.16 0.23 -23.44
C ASN A 25 -12.74 -0.33 -24.75
N TYR A 26 -13.99 -0.79 -24.74
CA TYR A 26 -14.66 -1.31 -25.95
C TYR A 26 -15.23 -0.19 -26.83
N ALA A 27 -15.82 0.83 -26.22
CA ALA A 27 -16.49 1.93 -26.94
C ALA A 27 -15.54 3.09 -27.28
N SER A 28 -14.36 3.16 -26.67
CA SER A 28 -13.37 4.20 -27.01
C SER A 28 -12.67 3.87 -28.32
N SER A 29 -12.43 4.91 -29.11
CA SER A 29 -11.65 4.85 -30.34
C SER A 29 -10.37 5.69 -30.18
N PRO A 30 -9.35 5.48 -31.04
CA PRO A 30 -8.14 6.31 -31.01
C PRO A 30 -8.39 7.80 -31.22
N VAL A 31 -9.56 8.16 -31.75
CA VAL A 31 -9.95 9.52 -32.14
C VAL A 31 -10.91 10.16 -31.14
N LYS A 32 -11.67 9.34 -30.40
CA LYS A 32 -12.70 9.81 -29.48
C LYS A 32 -12.84 8.85 -28.31
N GLU A 33 -12.62 9.40 -27.12
CA GLU A 33 -12.92 8.73 -25.86
C GLU A 33 -14.42 8.71 -25.61
N PHE A 34 -14.94 7.56 -25.17
CA PHE A 34 -16.36 7.41 -24.89
C PHE A 34 -16.76 8.14 -23.60
N ILE A 35 -15.95 7.98 -22.54
CA ILE A 35 -16.13 8.66 -21.26
C ILE A 35 -14.99 9.67 -21.10
N PRO A 36 -15.28 10.96 -20.83
CA PRO A 36 -14.25 11.93 -20.51
C PRO A 36 -13.40 11.44 -19.32
N HIS A 37 -12.08 11.62 -19.39
CA HIS A 37 -11.14 11.17 -18.36
C HIS A 37 -11.51 11.59 -16.93
N THR A 38 -12.02 12.82 -16.74
CA THR A 38 -12.47 13.31 -15.43
C THR A 38 -13.62 12.48 -14.87
N ALA A 39 -14.65 12.23 -15.70
CA ALA A 39 -15.81 11.44 -15.31
C ALA A 39 -15.43 9.98 -15.04
N LEU A 40 -14.57 9.39 -15.87
CA LEU A 40 -14.05 8.04 -15.67
C LEU A 40 -13.32 7.93 -14.33
N GLY A 41 -12.44 8.87 -14.03
CA GLY A 41 -11.67 8.87 -12.79
C GLY A 41 -12.53 9.05 -11.54
N ILE A 42 -13.55 9.92 -11.58
CA ILE A 42 -14.49 10.10 -10.46
C ILE A 42 -15.30 8.81 -10.22
N LEU A 43 -15.79 8.17 -11.29
CA LEU A 43 -16.54 6.92 -11.18
C LEU A 43 -15.66 5.79 -10.59
N LEU A 44 -14.40 5.70 -11.02
CA LEU A 44 -13.44 4.76 -10.45
C LEU A 44 -13.18 5.00 -8.97
N LEU A 45 -13.09 6.26 -8.53
CA LEU A 45 -12.91 6.60 -7.12
C LEU A 45 -14.11 6.19 -6.27
N ILE A 46 -15.34 6.45 -6.73
CA ILE A 46 -16.56 6.04 -6.03
C ILE A 46 -16.57 4.51 -5.84
N ILE A 47 -16.27 3.77 -6.90
CA ILE A 47 -16.23 2.30 -6.86
C ILE A 47 -15.09 1.82 -5.95
N ALA A 48 -13.92 2.46 -6.01
CA ALA A 48 -12.78 2.14 -5.16
C ALA A 48 -13.12 2.29 -3.68
N VAL A 49 -13.79 3.37 -3.27
CA VAL A 49 -14.20 3.58 -1.86
C VAL A 49 -15.19 2.53 -1.40
N LEU A 50 -16.21 2.20 -2.21
CA LEU A 50 -17.16 1.13 -1.90
C LEU A 50 -16.47 -0.22 -1.73
N LEU A 51 -15.51 -0.51 -2.59
CA LEU A 51 -14.74 -1.75 -2.56
C LEU A 51 -13.77 -1.80 -1.36
N ALA A 52 -13.15 -0.68 -0.99
CA ALA A 52 -12.32 -0.57 0.21
C ALA A 52 -13.15 -0.82 1.47
N TYR A 53 -14.34 -0.21 1.55
CA TYR A 53 -15.27 -0.43 2.65
C TYR A 53 -15.67 -1.91 2.77
N ALA A 54 -16.02 -2.55 1.66
CA ALA A 54 -16.33 -3.98 1.63
C ALA A 54 -15.15 -4.84 2.10
N GLY A 55 -13.91 -4.48 1.71
CA GLY A 55 -12.68 -5.15 2.13
C GLY A 55 -12.40 -5.02 3.63
N ILE A 56 -12.43 -3.80 4.17
CA ILE A 56 -12.15 -3.53 5.60
C ILE A 56 -13.16 -4.24 6.50
N CYS A 57 -14.46 -4.15 6.18
CA CYS A 57 -15.51 -4.84 6.95
C CYS A 57 -15.34 -6.37 6.94
N ARG A 58 -14.72 -6.93 5.88
CA ARG A 58 -14.45 -8.35 5.72
C ARG A 58 -13.15 -8.82 6.39
N SER A 59 -12.14 -7.96 6.47
CA SER A 59 -10.90 -8.23 7.21
C SER A 59 -11.19 -8.65 8.65
N LEU A 60 -12.17 -7.98 9.27
CA LEU A 60 -12.65 -8.26 10.63
C LEU A 60 -13.42 -9.59 10.77
N SER A 61 -13.67 -10.30 9.68
CA SER A 61 -14.61 -11.43 9.59
C SER A 61 -13.97 -12.73 9.05
N HIS A 62 -12.65 -12.91 9.20
CA HIS A 62 -11.91 -14.15 8.86
C HIS A 62 -11.85 -14.53 7.36
N ALA A 63 -12.26 -13.67 6.41
CA ALA A 63 -12.18 -13.94 4.97
C ALA A 63 -10.98 -13.25 4.29
N GLN A 64 -9.78 -13.63 4.73
CA GLN A 64 -8.50 -12.93 4.48
C GLN A 64 -8.17 -12.73 2.99
N LEU A 65 -8.27 -13.76 2.14
CA LEU A 65 -7.97 -13.62 0.70
C LEU A 65 -8.93 -12.68 -0.04
N PHE A 66 -10.23 -12.73 0.29
CA PHE A 66 -11.22 -11.89 -0.38
C PHE A 66 -11.02 -10.41 -0.04
N SER A 67 -10.74 -10.13 1.24
CA SER A 67 -10.36 -8.80 1.73
C SER A 67 -9.14 -8.28 0.97
N SER A 68 -8.07 -9.09 0.87
CA SER A 68 -6.86 -8.72 0.14
C SER A 68 -7.11 -8.41 -1.34
N VAL A 69 -7.94 -9.20 -2.04
CA VAL A 69 -8.30 -8.93 -3.45
C VAL A 69 -9.09 -7.62 -3.56
N CYS A 70 -10.10 -7.41 -2.72
CA CYS A 70 -10.93 -6.20 -2.75
C CYS A 70 -10.08 -4.94 -2.50
N LEU A 71 -9.24 -4.95 -1.47
CA LEU A 71 -8.38 -3.81 -1.13
C LEU A 71 -7.30 -3.56 -2.20
N THR A 72 -6.76 -4.62 -2.81
CA THR A 72 -5.80 -4.49 -3.92
C THR A 72 -6.45 -3.87 -5.16
N VAL A 73 -7.64 -4.35 -5.56
CA VAL A 73 -8.37 -3.81 -6.72
C VAL A 73 -8.87 -2.40 -6.45
N SER A 74 -9.27 -2.11 -5.21
CA SER A 74 -9.62 -0.75 -4.78
C SER A 74 -8.45 0.21 -4.93
N ALA A 75 -7.25 -0.17 -4.47
CA ALA A 75 -6.05 0.66 -4.62
C ALA A 75 -5.67 0.85 -6.09
N LEU A 76 -5.80 -0.19 -6.93
CA LEU A 76 -5.59 -0.09 -8.38
C LEU A 76 -6.49 0.97 -9.01
N TRP A 77 -7.79 0.92 -8.74
CA TRP A 77 -8.77 1.86 -9.30
C TRP A 77 -8.69 3.26 -8.70
N CYS A 78 -8.30 3.37 -7.43
CA CYS A 78 -8.04 4.65 -6.80
C CYS A 78 -6.85 5.37 -7.48
N GLY A 79 -5.73 4.67 -7.62
CA GLY A 79 -4.54 5.23 -8.27
C GLY A 79 -4.76 5.55 -9.74
N SER A 80 -5.36 4.65 -10.52
CA SER A 80 -5.65 4.91 -11.93
C SER A 80 -6.69 6.02 -12.12
N GLY A 81 -7.73 6.05 -11.27
CA GLY A 81 -8.76 7.08 -11.31
C GLY A 81 -8.20 8.48 -11.07
N LEU A 82 -7.29 8.63 -10.11
CA LEU A 82 -6.59 9.89 -9.85
C LEU A 82 -5.70 10.31 -11.04
N VAL A 83 -4.99 9.38 -11.69
CA VAL A 83 -4.21 9.70 -12.89
C VAL A 83 -5.11 10.20 -14.03
N HIS A 84 -6.26 9.55 -14.26
CA HIS A 84 -7.23 10.01 -15.26
C HIS A 84 -7.81 11.40 -14.92
N ILE A 85 -8.04 11.71 -13.64
CA ILE A 85 -8.45 13.06 -13.25
C ILE A 85 -7.37 14.08 -13.59
N LEU A 86 -6.09 13.80 -13.30
CA LEU A 86 -4.99 14.72 -13.63
C LEU A 86 -4.88 15.00 -15.13
N VAL A 87 -5.09 13.99 -15.97
CA VAL A 87 -5.10 14.14 -17.44
C VAL A 87 -6.32 14.95 -17.88
N GLY A 88 -7.50 14.64 -17.33
CA GLY A 88 -8.73 15.35 -17.65
C GLY A 88 -8.76 16.82 -17.19
N GLN A 89 -7.99 17.18 -16.16
CA GLN A 89 -7.79 18.56 -15.71
C GLN A 89 -6.63 19.27 -16.44
N GLY A 90 -5.96 18.60 -17.38
CA GLY A 90 -4.84 19.17 -18.13
C GLY A 90 -3.55 19.36 -17.33
N VAL A 91 -3.45 18.77 -16.14
CA VAL A 91 -2.21 18.77 -15.32
C VAL A 91 -1.17 17.84 -15.93
N LEU A 92 -1.62 16.73 -16.53
CA LEU A 92 -0.80 15.81 -17.30
C LEU A 92 -1.18 15.88 -18.77
N GLN A 93 -0.17 15.90 -19.65
CA GLN A 93 -0.43 15.79 -21.08
C GLN A 93 -0.80 14.33 -21.45
N PRO A 94 -1.68 14.12 -22.44
CA PRO A 94 -2.02 12.76 -22.90
C PRO A 94 -0.80 11.94 -23.37
N SER A 95 0.24 12.60 -23.87
CA SER A 95 1.53 11.99 -24.24
C SER A 95 2.26 11.37 -23.04
N GLU A 96 2.03 11.86 -21.83
CA GLU A 96 2.65 11.39 -20.58
C GLU A 96 1.80 10.33 -19.86
N LEU A 97 0.62 10.00 -20.39
CA LEU A 97 -0.30 9.03 -19.81
C LEU A 97 0.35 7.65 -19.67
N ARG A 98 1.07 7.20 -20.71
CA ARG A 98 1.82 5.93 -20.70
C ARG A 98 2.82 5.90 -19.55
N ALA A 99 3.67 6.91 -19.46
CA ALA A 99 4.71 6.99 -18.45
C ALA A 99 4.11 6.99 -17.03
N SER A 100 2.94 7.61 -16.87
CA SER A 100 2.25 7.73 -15.58
C SER A 100 1.54 6.45 -15.15
N LEU A 101 0.89 5.72 -16.06
CA LEU A 101 0.08 4.53 -15.73
C LEU A 101 0.91 3.24 -15.65
N VAL A 102 1.94 3.08 -16.50
CA VAL A 102 2.66 1.81 -16.65
C VAL A 102 3.25 1.27 -15.34
N PRO A 103 3.92 2.06 -14.47
CA PRO A 103 4.48 1.53 -13.22
C PRO A 103 3.41 0.98 -12.27
N GLY A 104 2.30 1.70 -12.12
CA GLY A 104 1.19 1.24 -11.28
C GLY A 104 0.57 -0.05 -11.81
N LEU A 105 0.25 -0.08 -13.10
CA LEU A 105 -0.31 -1.26 -13.75
C LEU A 105 0.63 -2.47 -13.67
N ALA A 106 1.95 -2.27 -13.80
CA ALA A 106 2.93 -3.35 -13.70
C ALA A 106 2.97 -3.96 -12.29
N ALA A 107 2.96 -3.14 -11.25
CA ALA A 107 2.91 -3.62 -9.87
C ALA A 107 1.62 -4.40 -9.57
N PHE A 108 0.46 -3.88 -9.99
CA PHE A 108 -0.81 -4.56 -9.76
C PHE A 108 -0.98 -5.83 -10.60
N THR A 109 -0.40 -5.88 -11.80
CA THR A 109 -0.31 -7.12 -12.60
C THR A 109 0.39 -8.21 -11.79
N LEU A 110 1.60 -7.94 -11.29
CA LEU A 110 2.34 -8.94 -10.51
C LEU A 110 1.66 -9.29 -9.19
N ALA A 111 1.16 -8.30 -8.45
CA ALA A 111 0.46 -8.52 -7.18
C ALA A 111 -0.78 -9.41 -7.34
N LEU A 112 -1.64 -9.11 -8.31
CA LEU A 112 -2.86 -9.88 -8.56
C LEU A 112 -2.55 -11.26 -9.16
N LEU A 113 -1.47 -11.40 -9.93
CA LEU A 113 -1.01 -12.71 -10.39
C LEU A 113 -0.57 -13.60 -9.21
N VAL A 114 0.19 -13.05 -8.26
CA VAL A 114 0.60 -13.76 -7.04
C VAL A 114 -0.61 -14.17 -6.21
N ILE A 115 -1.52 -13.22 -5.92
CA ILE A 115 -2.76 -13.50 -5.17
C ILE A 115 -3.63 -14.54 -5.90
N GLY A 116 -3.73 -14.44 -7.23
CA GLY A 116 -4.45 -15.39 -8.08
C GLY A 116 -3.83 -16.80 -8.05
N GLY A 117 -2.50 -16.91 -8.12
CA GLY A 117 -1.78 -18.18 -8.01
C GLY A 117 -2.04 -18.89 -6.68
N VAL A 118 -2.04 -18.14 -5.58
CA VAL A 118 -2.42 -18.68 -4.27
C VAL A 118 -3.90 -19.10 -4.23
N ALA A 119 -4.79 -18.33 -4.86
CA ALA A 119 -6.21 -18.69 -4.95
C ALA A 119 -6.43 -20.02 -5.70
N ILE A 120 -5.63 -20.33 -6.74
CA ILE A 120 -5.62 -21.65 -7.40
C ILE A 120 -5.18 -22.73 -6.43
N ALA A 121 -4.07 -22.52 -5.73
CA ALA A 121 -3.50 -23.51 -4.80
C ALA A 121 -4.52 -23.94 -3.73
N VAL A 122 -5.38 -23.02 -3.30
CA VAL A 122 -6.44 -23.28 -2.31
C VAL A 122 -7.82 -23.51 -2.93
N LYS A 123 -7.87 -23.84 -4.23
CA LYS A 123 -9.09 -24.23 -4.97
C LYS A 123 -10.22 -23.20 -4.88
N LYS A 124 -9.92 -21.91 -4.72
CA LYS A 124 -10.89 -20.80 -4.72
C LYS A 124 -11.03 -20.22 -6.12
N ALA A 125 -11.69 -20.97 -7.01
CA ALA A 125 -11.80 -20.67 -8.43
C ALA A 125 -12.31 -19.25 -8.74
N VAL A 126 -13.31 -18.75 -8.00
CA VAL A 126 -13.89 -17.41 -8.24
C VAL A 126 -12.86 -16.29 -7.98
N LEU A 127 -12.13 -16.37 -6.85
CA LEU A 127 -11.12 -15.36 -6.52
C LEU A 127 -9.94 -15.44 -7.49
N PHE A 128 -9.57 -16.64 -7.90
CA PHE A 128 -8.56 -16.84 -8.94
C PHE A 128 -8.98 -16.16 -10.24
N LEU A 129 -10.18 -16.46 -10.77
CA LEU A 129 -10.66 -15.88 -12.02
C LEU A 129 -10.69 -14.35 -11.98
N ILE A 130 -11.18 -13.77 -10.88
CA ILE A 130 -11.18 -12.31 -10.69
C ILE A 130 -9.76 -11.75 -10.71
N ALA A 131 -8.87 -12.25 -9.84
CA ALA A 131 -7.52 -11.70 -9.70
C ALA A 131 -6.71 -11.90 -10.99
N PHE A 132 -6.78 -13.07 -11.61
CA PHE A 132 -6.06 -13.40 -12.83
C PHE A 132 -6.55 -12.58 -14.04
N CYS A 133 -7.86 -12.43 -14.23
CA CYS A 133 -8.37 -11.64 -15.34
C CYS A 133 -8.09 -10.14 -15.16
N ILE A 134 -8.16 -9.60 -13.94
CA ILE A 134 -7.75 -8.20 -13.70
C ILE A 134 -6.24 -8.03 -13.92
N SER A 135 -5.42 -8.99 -13.49
CA SER A 135 -3.98 -9.01 -13.78
C SER A 135 -3.72 -8.97 -15.30
N LEU A 136 -4.40 -9.83 -16.06
CA LEU A 136 -4.24 -9.91 -17.51
C LEU A 136 -4.75 -8.64 -18.21
N ALA A 137 -5.84 -8.04 -17.70
CA ALA A 137 -6.33 -6.75 -18.16
C ALA A 137 -5.28 -5.64 -17.96
N CYS A 138 -4.62 -5.59 -16.79
CA CYS A 138 -3.54 -4.63 -16.54
C CYS A 138 -2.36 -4.83 -17.50
N ALA A 139 -1.96 -6.08 -17.76
CA ALA A 139 -0.91 -6.39 -18.72
C ALA A 139 -1.27 -5.94 -20.15
N HIS A 140 -2.51 -6.18 -20.59
CA HIS A 140 -2.98 -5.73 -21.90
C HIS A 140 -3.17 -4.21 -21.99
N GLN A 141 -3.50 -3.53 -20.89
CA GLN A 141 -3.50 -2.06 -20.83
C GLN A 141 -2.10 -1.49 -21.03
N ILE A 142 -1.07 -2.07 -20.39
CA ILE A 142 0.33 -1.68 -20.62
C ILE A 142 0.71 -1.85 -22.09
N ALA A 143 0.30 -2.96 -22.70
CA ALA A 143 0.57 -3.23 -24.11
C ALA A 143 -0.16 -2.22 -25.02
N GLY A 144 -1.42 -1.88 -24.73
CA GLY A 144 -2.20 -0.90 -25.48
C GLY A 144 -1.74 0.54 -25.30
N LEU A 145 -1.11 0.88 -24.16
CA LEU A 145 -0.42 2.16 -23.96
C LEU A 145 0.90 2.22 -24.74
N SER A 146 1.48 1.08 -25.12
CA SER A 146 2.75 1.02 -25.86
C SER A 146 2.53 0.95 -27.38
N ALA A 147 1.45 0.31 -27.84
CA ALA A 147 1.09 0.20 -29.24
C ALA A 147 -0.41 0.51 -29.44
N VAL A 148 -0.69 1.56 -30.21
CA VAL A 148 -2.07 2.02 -30.48
C VAL A 148 -2.86 0.91 -31.17
N GLY A 149 -4.04 0.58 -30.64
CA GLY A 149 -4.94 -0.44 -31.18
C GLY A 149 -4.63 -1.88 -30.73
N PHE A 150 -3.49 -2.13 -30.10
CA PHE A 150 -3.20 -3.43 -29.49
C PHE A 150 -3.79 -3.52 -28.08
N GLY A 151 -4.25 -4.70 -27.66
CA GLY A 151 -4.64 -4.96 -26.27
C GLY A 151 -5.97 -4.37 -25.77
N GLN A 152 -6.61 -3.42 -26.47
CA GLN A 152 -7.89 -2.83 -26.03
C GLN A 152 -9.03 -3.85 -25.99
N SER A 153 -9.19 -4.66 -27.04
CA SER A 153 -10.20 -5.74 -27.07
C SER A 153 -9.92 -6.82 -26.03
N ALA A 154 -8.66 -7.17 -25.80
CA ALA A 154 -8.25 -8.14 -24.80
C ALA A 154 -8.48 -7.62 -23.37
N THR A 155 -8.24 -6.33 -23.14
CA THR A 155 -8.56 -5.66 -21.87
C THR A 155 -10.06 -5.70 -21.61
N ALA A 156 -10.87 -5.31 -22.61
CA ALA A 156 -12.32 -5.39 -22.55
C ALA A 156 -12.80 -6.83 -22.27
N ALA A 157 -12.30 -7.83 -23.01
CA ALA A 157 -12.68 -9.23 -22.82
C ALA A 157 -12.38 -9.75 -21.41
N ASN A 158 -11.23 -9.37 -20.83
CA ASN A 158 -10.89 -9.75 -19.45
C ASN A 158 -11.82 -9.11 -18.43
N TYR A 159 -12.15 -7.83 -18.56
CA TYR A 159 -13.13 -7.19 -17.68
C TYR A 159 -14.55 -7.71 -17.89
N LEU A 160 -14.92 -8.12 -19.11
CA LEU A 160 -16.18 -8.80 -19.38
C LEU A 160 -16.26 -10.13 -18.62
N LEU A 161 -15.18 -10.92 -18.62
CA LEU A 161 -15.15 -12.17 -17.87
C LEU A 161 -15.32 -11.91 -16.36
N VAL A 162 -14.60 -10.93 -15.81
CA VAL A 162 -14.73 -10.53 -14.40
C VAL A 162 -16.15 -10.04 -14.10
N CYS A 163 -16.75 -9.28 -15.01
CA CYS A 163 -18.11 -8.79 -14.90
C CYS A 163 -19.11 -9.96 -14.85
N LEU A 164 -19.06 -10.89 -15.81
CA LEU A 164 -19.95 -12.05 -15.87
C LEU A 164 -19.82 -12.97 -14.66
N VAL A 165 -18.59 -13.29 -14.26
CA VAL A 165 -18.32 -14.06 -13.03
C VAL A 165 -18.86 -13.31 -11.81
N GLY A 166 -18.58 -12.01 -11.71
CA GLY A 166 -19.05 -11.19 -10.61
C GLY A 166 -20.57 -11.08 -10.52
N LEU A 167 -21.26 -10.90 -11.66
CA LEU A 167 -22.72 -10.88 -11.71
C LEU A 167 -23.29 -12.24 -11.32
N TYR A 168 -22.79 -13.33 -11.90
CA TYR A 168 -23.28 -14.69 -11.62
C TYR A 168 -23.17 -15.05 -10.13
N PHE A 169 -21.98 -14.88 -9.54
CA PHE A 169 -21.76 -15.21 -8.13
C PHE A 169 -22.36 -14.18 -7.17
N GLY A 170 -22.31 -12.89 -7.51
CA GLY A 170 -22.85 -11.80 -6.71
C GLY A 170 -24.38 -11.87 -6.62
N PHE A 171 -25.07 -11.93 -7.75
CA PHE A 171 -26.53 -12.09 -7.80
C PHE A 171 -26.97 -13.44 -7.29
N GLY A 172 -26.26 -14.53 -7.62
CA GLY A 172 -26.61 -15.86 -7.12
C GLY A 172 -26.64 -15.95 -5.59
N ARG A 173 -25.65 -15.34 -4.93
CA ARG A 173 -25.63 -15.24 -3.47
C ARG A 173 -26.68 -14.28 -2.92
N LEU A 174 -26.91 -13.15 -3.58
CA LEU A 174 -27.96 -12.22 -3.18
C LEU A 174 -29.35 -12.87 -3.24
N LEU A 175 -29.62 -13.62 -4.31
CA LEU A 175 -30.85 -14.40 -4.50
C LEU A 175 -30.99 -15.51 -3.45
N SER A 176 -29.92 -16.25 -3.15
CA SER A 176 -29.94 -17.23 -2.05
C SER A 176 -30.26 -16.57 -0.70
N ILE A 177 -29.70 -15.38 -0.41
CA ILE A 177 -30.00 -14.65 0.84
C ILE A 177 -31.46 -14.19 0.88
N ILE A 178 -31.97 -13.57 -0.20
CA ILE A 178 -33.35 -13.05 -0.26
C ILE A 178 -34.38 -14.18 -0.20
N THR A 179 -34.10 -15.30 -0.87
CA THR A 179 -35.01 -16.46 -0.92
C THR A 179 -34.85 -17.41 0.26
N HIS A 180 -34.04 -17.07 1.26
CA HIS A 180 -33.69 -17.93 2.40
C HIS A 180 -33.18 -19.33 1.97
N GLY A 181 -32.39 -19.39 0.91
CA GLY A 181 -31.78 -20.61 0.38
C GLY A 181 -32.70 -21.46 -0.49
N LYS A 182 -33.90 -20.97 -0.86
CA LYS A 182 -34.82 -21.69 -1.77
C LYS A 182 -34.31 -21.72 -3.21
N VAL A 183 -33.54 -20.70 -3.62
CA VAL A 183 -32.93 -20.61 -4.95
C VAL A 183 -31.42 -20.49 -4.78
N GLU A 184 -30.69 -21.57 -5.05
CA GLU A 184 -29.23 -21.60 -5.05
C GLU A 184 -28.70 -22.00 -6.42
N PRO A 185 -28.23 -21.04 -7.24
CA PRO A 185 -27.56 -21.38 -8.48
C PRO A 185 -26.28 -22.18 -8.22
N PRO A 186 -25.90 -23.10 -9.14
CA PRO A 186 -24.80 -24.03 -8.90
C PRO A 186 -23.49 -23.31 -8.59
N GLY A 187 -22.79 -23.77 -7.55
CA GLY A 187 -21.52 -23.17 -7.10
C GLY A 187 -21.65 -21.87 -6.29
N THR A 188 -22.85 -21.30 -6.13
CA THR A 188 -23.08 -20.08 -5.32
C THR A 188 -23.51 -20.35 -3.88
N GLY A 189 -23.83 -21.61 -3.57
CA GLY A 189 -24.36 -22.03 -2.27
C GLY A 189 -23.51 -21.57 -1.08
N LEU A 190 -24.19 -21.03 -0.07
CA LEU A 190 -23.57 -20.64 1.20
C LEU A 190 -23.26 -21.92 1.98
N LYS A 191 -22.06 -22.49 1.80
CA LYS A 191 -21.63 -23.61 2.65
C LYS A 191 -21.69 -23.14 4.11
N LYS A 192 -22.58 -23.72 4.93
CA LYS A 192 -22.48 -23.67 6.40
C LYS A 192 -21.15 -24.31 6.77
N LYS A 193 -20.12 -23.49 6.94
CA LYS A 193 -18.81 -23.99 7.35
C LYS A 193 -18.83 -24.08 8.86
N ALA A 194 -18.73 -25.31 9.37
CA ALA A 194 -18.33 -25.57 10.74
C ALA A 194 -17.03 -24.79 11.02
N GLU A 195 -17.02 -24.09 12.14
CA GLU A 195 -15.89 -23.35 12.67
C GLU A 195 -14.70 -24.29 12.80
N LEU A 196 -13.76 -24.21 11.86
CA LEU A 196 -12.41 -24.67 12.10
C LEU A 196 -11.71 -23.47 12.74
N GLU A 197 -11.65 -23.50 14.07
CA GLU A 197 -10.74 -22.70 14.88
C GLU A 197 -9.29 -23.10 14.53
N THR A 198 -8.79 -22.62 13.41
CA THR A 198 -7.35 -22.40 13.30
C THR A 198 -7.07 -21.06 13.94
N GLU A 199 -6.17 -21.03 14.94
CA GLU A 199 -5.57 -19.80 15.47
C GLU A 199 -4.87 -19.03 14.35
N GLN A 200 -5.65 -18.34 13.53
CA GLN A 200 -5.18 -17.63 12.35
C GLN A 200 -4.99 -16.17 12.73
N ASN A 201 -3.75 -15.70 12.63
CA ASN A 201 -3.32 -14.31 12.84
C ASN A 201 -4.35 -13.34 12.27
N GLN A 202 -5.02 -12.59 13.13
CA GLN A 202 -6.20 -11.75 12.82
C GLN A 202 -5.92 -10.57 11.87
N CYS A 203 -4.69 -10.40 11.35
CA CYS A 203 -4.30 -9.24 10.54
C CYS A 203 -3.41 -9.57 9.32
N SER A 204 -3.38 -10.83 8.90
CA SER A 204 -2.51 -11.26 7.79
C SER A 204 -2.89 -10.59 6.45
N ASP A 205 -4.17 -10.40 6.17
CA ASP A 205 -4.66 -9.70 4.97
C ASP A 205 -4.26 -8.22 4.93
N ALA A 206 -4.07 -7.58 6.10
CA ALA A 206 -3.51 -6.25 6.17
C ALA A 206 -2.05 -6.20 5.74
N VAL A 207 -1.27 -7.23 6.09
CA VAL A 207 0.13 -7.37 5.69
C VAL A 207 0.22 -7.54 4.17
N SER A 208 -0.62 -8.39 3.56
CA SER A 208 -0.60 -8.55 2.10
C SER A 208 -0.92 -7.25 1.36
N VAL A 209 -1.92 -6.49 1.80
CA VAL A 209 -2.23 -5.19 1.20
C VAL A 209 -1.06 -4.22 1.33
N CYS A 210 -0.41 -4.16 2.49
CA CYS A 210 0.75 -3.27 2.66
C CYS A 210 1.96 -3.70 1.82
N LEU A 211 2.17 -5.00 1.61
CA LEU A 211 3.18 -5.54 0.70
C LEU A 211 2.88 -5.18 -0.76
N VAL A 212 1.61 -5.21 -1.17
CA VAL A 212 1.18 -4.69 -2.49
C VAL A 212 1.46 -3.19 -2.62
N MET A 213 1.20 -2.40 -1.58
CA MET A 213 1.51 -0.96 -1.59
C MET A 213 3.03 -0.70 -1.65
N ASN A 214 3.85 -1.54 -1.03
CA ASN A 214 5.31 -1.50 -1.17
C ASN A 214 5.76 -1.89 -2.58
N LEU A 215 5.12 -2.87 -3.20
CA LEU A 215 5.36 -3.25 -4.59
C LEU A 215 5.01 -2.10 -5.56
N LEU A 216 3.87 -1.45 -5.34
CA LEU A 216 3.40 -0.30 -6.12
C LEU A 216 4.41 0.85 -6.12
N SER A 217 4.79 1.29 -4.93
CA SER A 217 5.72 2.40 -4.75
C SER A 217 7.14 2.05 -5.20
N ALA A 218 7.59 0.81 -4.97
CA ALA A 218 8.86 0.33 -5.51
C ALA A 218 8.89 0.30 -7.03
N SER A 219 7.79 -0.10 -7.68
CA SER A 219 7.69 -0.09 -9.14
C SER A 219 7.81 1.32 -9.71
N VAL A 220 7.13 2.30 -9.11
CA VAL A 220 7.20 3.72 -9.50
C VAL A 220 8.64 4.23 -9.50
N LEU A 221 9.44 3.87 -8.49
CA LEU A 221 10.81 4.34 -8.35
C LEU A 221 11.84 3.50 -9.10
N ALA A 222 11.56 2.21 -9.36
CA ALA A 222 12.46 1.33 -10.11
C ALA A 222 12.29 1.47 -11.64
N CYS A 223 11.09 1.84 -12.13
CA CYS A 223 10.82 1.99 -13.56
C CYS A 223 11.72 3.01 -14.29
N PRO A 224 12.12 4.15 -13.68
CA PRO A 224 13.12 5.04 -14.25
C PRO A 224 14.49 4.38 -14.47
N LEU A 225 14.96 3.57 -13.52
CA LEU A 225 16.23 2.84 -13.63
C LEU A 225 16.21 1.83 -14.78
N LEU A 226 15.07 1.17 -14.99
CA LEU A 226 14.87 0.20 -16.06
C LEU A 226 14.64 0.85 -17.44
N GLY A 227 14.61 2.18 -17.52
CA GLY A 227 14.35 2.92 -18.77
C GLY A 227 12.90 2.80 -19.28
N VAL A 228 11.99 2.26 -18.47
CA VAL A 228 10.56 2.12 -18.83
C VAL A 228 9.87 3.48 -18.78
N VAL A 229 10.30 4.35 -17.87
CA VAL A 229 9.82 5.72 -17.68
C VAL A 229 11.02 6.67 -17.76
N PRO A 230 10.93 7.82 -18.44
CA PRO A 230 12.07 8.70 -18.62
C PRO A 230 12.57 9.32 -17.30
N ARG A 231 11.66 9.83 -16.46
CA ARG A 231 11.95 10.43 -15.15
C ARG A 231 10.73 10.34 -14.23
N LEU A 232 10.96 10.44 -12.92
CA LEU A 232 9.89 10.57 -11.94
C LEU A 232 9.17 11.91 -12.16
N SER A 233 7.88 11.84 -12.47
CA SER A 233 7.00 12.97 -12.80
C SER A 233 5.76 13.04 -11.90
N VAL A 234 4.99 14.12 -12.03
CA VAL A 234 3.71 14.35 -11.31
C VAL A 234 2.72 13.20 -11.48
N GLY A 235 2.74 12.52 -12.63
CA GLY A 235 1.83 11.40 -12.89
C GLY A 235 2.04 10.18 -12.01
N HIS A 236 3.16 10.13 -11.27
CA HIS A 236 3.44 9.08 -10.31
C HIS A 236 2.92 9.39 -8.89
N VAL A 237 2.61 10.66 -8.59
CA VAL A 237 2.12 11.10 -7.28
C VAL A 237 0.84 10.35 -6.88
N PRO A 238 -0.17 10.16 -7.75
CA PRO A 238 -1.34 9.35 -7.44
C PRO A 238 -1.02 7.95 -6.91
N TRP A 239 -0.05 7.26 -7.51
CA TRP A 239 0.32 5.90 -7.10
C TRP A 239 1.02 5.89 -5.73
N LEU A 240 1.95 6.81 -5.51
CA LEU A 240 2.69 6.92 -4.25
C LEU A 240 1.76 7.31 -3.09
N TRP A 241 0.86 8.27 -3.30
CA TRP A 241 -0.08 8.68 -2.26
C TRP A 241 -1.19 7.65 -2.02
N THR A 242 -1.63 6.93 -3.05
CA THR A 242 -2.53 5.79 -2.87
C THR A 242 -1.85 4.72 -2.00
N ALA A 243 -0.59 4.40 -2.26
CA ALA A 243 0.18 3.48 -1.41
C ALA A 243 0.26 3.98 0.05
N GLY A 244 0.57 5.26 0.26
CA GLY A 244 0.65 5.86 1.59
C GLY A 244 -0.67 5.85 2.36
N VAL A 245 -1.79 6.22 1.72
CA VAL A 245 -3.12 6.24 2.35
C VAL A 245 -3.58 4.84 2.74
N PHE A 246 -3.42 3.86 1.85
CA PHE A 246 -3.78 2.47 2.16
C PHE A 246 -2.92 1.91 3.28
N GLN A 247 -1.60 2.16 3.27
CA GLN A 247 -0.71 1.74 4.36
C GLN A 247 -1.12 2.37 5.71
N LEU A 248 -1.43 3.67 5.73
CA LEU A 248 -1.90 4.35 6.95
C LEU A 248 -3.23 3.75 7.45
N GLY A 249 -4.16 3.46 6.56
CA GLY A 249 -5.41 2.76 6.89
C GLY A 249 -5.16 1.39 7.53
N MET A 250 -4.24 0.59 6.98
CA MET A 250 -3.88 -0.70 7.55
C MET A 250 -3.11 -0.57 8.87
N CYS A 251 -2.34 0.50 9.10
CA CYS A 251 -1.69 0.77 10.38
C CYS A 251 -2.69 0.88 11.53
N VAL A 252 -3.85 1.51 11.28
CA VAL A 252 -4.93 1.59 12.27
C VAL A 252 -5.46 0.19 12.62
N LEU A 253 -5.55 -0.71 11.63
CA LEU A 253 -5.94 -2.11 11.87
C LEU A 253 -4.89 -2.86 12.67
N PHE A 254 -3.59 -2.68 12.37
CA PHE A 254 -2.51 -3.29 13.13
C PHE A 254 -2.46 -2.84 14.60
N TYR A 255 -2.63 -1.54 14.87
CA TYR A 255 -2.73 -1.03 16.24
C TYR A 255 -3.93 -1.62 16.98
N ARG A 256 -5.07 -1.78 16.30
CA ARG A 256 -6.25 -2.42 16.91
C ARG A 256 -6.02 -3.90 17.21
N ALA A 257 -5.23 -4.57 16.38
CA ALA A 257 -4.83 -5.98 16.51
C ALA A 257 -3.63 -6.19 17.45
N MET A 258 -3.12 -5.14 18.11
CA MET A 258 -1.94 -5.17 19.00
C MET A 258 -0.63 -5.63 18.33
N ASP A 259 -0.51 -5.51 17.00
CA ASP A 259 0.74 -5.76 16.26
C ASP A 259 1.49 -4.44 16.06
N THR A 260 2.10 -3.94 17.13
CA THR A 260 2.74 -2.61 17.16
C THR A 260 3.98 -2.54 16.28
N LEU A 261 4.70 -3.65 16.11
CA LEU A 261 5.86 -3.74 15.21
C LEU A 261 5.44 -3.59 13.74
N ALA A 262 4.39 -4.29 13.30
CA ALA A 262 3.86 -4.11 11.95
C ALA A 262 3.26 -2.70 11.76
N ALA A 263 2.52 -2.20 12.75
CA ALA A 263 1.90 -0.87 12.70
C ALA A 263 2.94 0.25 12.54
N THR A 264 4.02 0.21 13.30
CA THR A 264 5.12 1.19 13.23
C THR A 264 5.88 1.08 11.91
N PHE A 265 6.16 -0.15 11.43
CA PHE A 265 6.84 -0.37 10.15
C PHE A 265 6.06 0.28 9.00
N TYR A 266 4.77 -0.08 8.88
CA TYR A 266 3.94 0.42 7.79
C TYR A 266 3.59 1.90 7.94
N SER A 267 3.63 2.46 9.16
CA SER A 267 3.49 3.90 9.37
C SER A 267 4.72 4.64 8.84
N PHE A 268 5.92 4.13 9.13
CA PHE A 268 7.15 4.70 8.59
C PHE A 268 7.22 4.58 7.06
N THR A 269 6.81 3.44 6.48
CA THR A 269 6.76 3.33 5.02
C THR A 269 5.74 4.30 4.43
N ALA A 270 4.57 4.49 5.06
CA ALA A 270 3.58 5.45 4.60
C ALA A 270 4.13 6.89 4.58
N ILE A 271 4.85 7.30 5.63
CA ILE A 271 5.52 8.61 5.68
C ILE A 271 6.52 8.75 4.53
N LEU A 272 7.34 7.72 4.28
CA LEU A 272 8.25 7.73 3.13
C LEU A 272 7.49 7.88 1.80
N ARG A 273 6.35 7.20 1.61
CA ARG A 273 5.57 7.31 0.35
C ARG A 273 4.98 8.69 0.15
N PHE A 274 4.54 9.34 1.22
CA PHE A 274 4.11 10.74 1.15
C PHE A 274 5.27 11.68 0.83
N ALA A 275 6.45 11.46 1.42
CA ALA A 275 7.65 12.25 1.13
C ALA A 275 8.14 12.06 -0.32
N GLU A 276 8.10 10.82 -0.84
CA GLU A 276 8.40 10.49 -2.24
C GLU A 276 7.44 11.20 -3.19
N GLY A 277 6.12 11.13 -2.92
CA GLY A 277 5.11 11.80 -3.74
C GLY A 277 5.20 13.33 -3.68
N TYR A 278 5.52 13.88 -2.50
CA TYR A 278 5.76 15.32 -2.37
C TYR A 278 7.00 15.76 -3.17
N SER A 279 8.07 14.97 -3.13
CA SER A 279 9.29 15.24 -3.93
C SER A 279 9.02 15.18 -5.43
N ALA A 280 8.18 14.23 -5.88
CA ALA A 280 7.72 14.17 -7.27
C ALA A 280 6.84 15.38 -7.65
N LEU A 281 6.01 15.88 -6.72
CA LEU A 281 5.21 17.10 -6.94
C LEU A 281 6.08 18.35 -7.04
N LEU A 282 7.13 18.49 -6.23
CA LEU A 282 8.06 19.64 -6.29
C LEU A 282 8.75 19.77 -7.65
N SER A 283 8.98 18.64 -8.33
CA SER A 283 9.55 18.64 -9.69
C SER A 283 8.67 19.38 -10.70
N PHE A 284 7.34 19.42 -10.49
CA PHE A 284 6.41 20.21 -11.29
C PHE A 284 6.70 21.71 -11.21
N TYR A 285 7.00 22.19 -10.01
CA TYR A 285 7.25 23.61 -9.74
C TYR A 285 8.69 24.02 -10.07
N SER A 286 9.46 23.17 -10.77
CA SER A 286 10.87 23.37 -11.09
C SER A 286 11.77 23.61 -9.86
N ILE A 287 11.31 23.17 -8.68
CA ILE A 287 12.10 23.22 -7.44
C ILE A 287 12.92 21.94 -7.37
N GLN A 288 14.24 22.08 -7.32
CA GLN A 288 15.11 20.91 -7.21
C GLN A 288 14.90 20.25 -5.84
N PRO A 289 14.44 18.99 -5.79
CA PRO A 289 14.16 18.32 -4.53
C PRO A 289 15.48 18.01 -3.82
N PHE A 290 15.79 18.81 -2.80
CA PHE A 290 16.90 18.54 -1.90
C PHE A 290 16.36 17.74 -0.71
N SER A 291 16.82 16.49 -0.56
CA SER A 291 16.49 15.71 0.63
C SER A 291 17.45 16.12 1.75
N PRO A 292 16.98 16.66 2.88
CA PRO A 292 17.86 16.93 3.99
C PRO A 292 18.38 15.59 4.55
N VAL A 293 19.68 15.33 4.36
CA VAL A 293 20.43 14.17 4.90
C VAL A 293 20.00 13.71 6.31
N PRO A 294 19.72 14.60 7.28
CA PRO A 294 19.27 14.18 8.61
C PRO A 294 17.99 13.33 8.61
N PHE A 295 17.03 13.57 7.72
CA PHE A 295 15.74 12.88 7.74
C PHE A 295 15.87 11.38 7.38
N PRO A 296 16.47 10.99 6.23
CA PRO A 296 16.65 9.58 5.92
C PRO A 296 17.64 8.87 6.88
N ALA A 297 18.61 9.58 7.45
CA ALA A 297 19.53 9.00 8.43
C ALA A 297 18.79 8.53 9.71
N VAL A 298 17.89 9.35 10.26
CA VAL A 298 17.08 8.96 11.43
C VAL A 298 16.15 7.79 11.09
N PHE A 299 15.49 7.83 9.92
CA PHE A 299 14.65 6.73 9.47
C PHE A 299 15.43 5.42 9.30
N SER A 300 16.67 5.47 8.82
CA SER A 300 17.52 4.27 8.71
C SER A 300 17.77 3.62 10.07
N VAL A 301 18.07 4.41 11.11
CA VAL A 301 18.25 3.92 12.47
C VAL A 301 16.95 3.31 13.01
N LEU A 302 15.82 3.99 12.82
CA LEU A 302 14.50 3.50 13.26
C LEU A 302 14.12 2.19 12.57
N PHE A 303 14.29 2.07 11.25
CA PHE A 303 14.05 0.81 10.53
C PHE A 303 15.01 -0.31 10.95
N SER A 304 16.26 0.02 11.27
CA SER A 304 17.24 -0.97 11.76
C SER A 304 16.85 -1.51 13.13
N ILE A 305 16.43 -0.64 14.05
CA ILE A 305 15.90 -1.04 15.36
C ILE A 305 14.67 -1.93 15.17
N LEU A 306 13.74 -1.52 14.32
CA LEU A 306 12.54 -2.28 14.04
C LEU A 306 12.84 -3.65 13.45
N ALA A 307 13.79 -3.73 12.51
CA ALA A 307 14.23 -4.98 11.90
C ALA A 307 14.77 -5.97 12.95
N VAL A 308 15.56 -5.50 13.91
CA VAL A 308 16.09 -6.33 15.01
C VAL A 308 14.96 -6.86 15.89
N PHE A 309 13.96 -6.04 16.21
CA PHE A 309 12.81 -6.51 16.99
C PHE A 309 11.91 -7.45 16.18
N SER A 310 11.70 -7.20 14.89
CA SER A 310 10.93 -8.08 14.01
C SER A 310 11.61 -9.42 13.77
N CYS A 311 12.95 -9.52 13.85
CA CYS A 311 13.66 -10.81 13.86
C CYS A 311 13.20 -11.74 15.00
N GLN A 312 12.67 -11.21 16.10
CA GLN A 312 12.12 -12.02 17.19
C GLN A 312 10.83 -12.74 16.76
N LYS A 313 10.02 -12.10 15.91
CA LYS A 313 8.78 -12.64 15.34
C LYS A 313 9.07 -13.55 14.16
N SER A 314 9.88 -13.10 13.21
CA SER A 314 10.24 -13.83 11.99
C SER A 314 11.56 -13.29 11.43
N LEU A 315 12.52 -14.17 11.17
CA LEU A 315 13.80 -13.79 10.58
C LEU A 315 13.60 -13.11 9.22
N VAL A 316 12.67 -13.63 8.42
CA VAL A 316 12.38 -13.09 7.08
C VAL A 316 11.78 -11.69 7.16
N GLU A 317 10.91 -11.41 8.14
CA GLU A 317 10.35 -10.06 8.34
C GLU A 317 11.44 -9.05 8.72
N GLY A 318 12.33 -9.42 9.65
CA GLY A 318 13.46 -8.55 10.02
C GLY A 318 14.41 -8.28 8.84
N LEU A 319 14.77 -9.31 8.08
CA LEU A 319 15.59 -9.16 6.88
C LEU A 319 14.93 -8.25 5.83
N TYR A 320 13.62 -8.38 5.62
CA TYR A 320 12.86 -7.52 4.71
C TYR A 320 12.89 -6.05 5.15
N GLN A 321 12.74 -5.77 6.45
CA GLN A 321 12.79 -4.41 6.98
C GLN A 321 14.18 -3.77 6.86
N LEU A 322 15.27 -4.55 6.89
CA LEU A 322 16.62 -4.03 6.64
C LEU A 322 16.79 -3.44 5.24
N PHE A 323 16.04 -3.89 4.22
CA PHE A 323 16.05 -3.26 2.91
C PHE A 323 15.48 -1.84 2.94
N PHE A 324 14.55 -1.53 3.85
CA PHE A 324 14.06 -0.17 4.07
C PHE A 324 15.08 0.69 4.81
N ALA A 325 15.85 0.10 5.74
CA ALA A 325 16.99 0.79 6.35
C ALA A 325 18.07 1.11 5.30
N ALA A 326 18.40 0.16 4.43
CA ALA A 326 19.34 0.34 3.31
C ALA A 326 18.82 1.39 2.31
N TYR A 327 17.52 1.40 2.05
CA TYR A 327 16.89 2.42 1.22
C TYR A 327 17.06 3.82 1.80
N CYS A 328 16.84 3.99 3.11
CA CYS A 328 17.05 5.26 3.79
C CYS A 328 18.53 5.70 3.78
N ILE A 329 19.48 4.76 3.90
CA ILE A 329 20.91 5.04 3.74
C ILE A 329 21.22 5.52 2.32
N ALA A 330 20.67 4.84 1.32
CA ALA A 330 20.86 5.22 -0.08
C ALA A 330 20.32 6.65 -0.36
N ILE A 331 19.19 7.02 0.25
CA ILE A 331 18.65 8.39 0.14
C ILE A 331 19.58 9.38 0.84
N ALA A 332 20.06 9.07 2.05
CA ALA A 332 20.96 9.94 2.80
C ALA A 332 22.31 10.16 2.09
N ALA A 333 22.81 9.15 1.40
CA ALA A 333 24.11 9.17 0.73
C ALA A 333 24.12 10.00 -0.57
N GLN A 334 22.94 10.38 -1.10
CA GLN A 334 22.80 10.96 -2.43
C GLN A 334 22.18 12.37 -2.39
N PRO A 335 22.81 13.40 -3.00
CA PRO A 335 22.35 14.79 -2.87
C PRO A 335 21.01 15.08 -3.56
N GLN A 336 20.63 14.27 -4.56
CA GLN A 336 19.33 14.36 -5.22
C GLN A 336 18.34 13.31 -4.68
N GLY A 337 18.64 12.68 -3.53
CA GLY A 337 17.78 11.73 -2.84
C GLY A 337 17.16 10.69 -3.76
N PHE A 338 15.83 10.73 -3.87
CA PHE A 338 14.97 9.79 -4.59
C PHE A 338 15.19 9.67 -6.11
N PHE A 339 15.91 10.61 -6.72
CA PHE A 339 16.05 10.69 -8.18
C PHE A 339 17.30 9.98 -8.72
N GLN A 340 18.16 9.46 -7.84
CA GLN A 340 19.44 8.86 -8.22
C GLN A 340 19.36 7.34 -8.34
N GLY A 341 20.14 6.79 -9.28
CA GLY A 341 20.14 5.34 -9.57
C GLY A 341 20.44 4.44 -8.36
N GLY A 342 21.17 4.93 -7.35
CA GLY A 342 21.44 4.18 -6.12
C GLY A 342 20.16 3.86 -5.34
N THR A 343 19.36 4.90 -5.03
CA THR A 343 18.05 4.74 -4.39
C THR A 343 17.06 3.91 -5.21
N GLN A 344 17.04 4.11 -6.53
CA GLN A 344 16.18 3.36 -7.46
C GLN A 344 16.56 1.87 -7.52
N GLY A 345 17.85 1.55 -7.44
CA GLY A 345 18.34 0.16 -7.40
C GLY A 345 17.87 -0.58 -6.15
N VAL A 346 17.91 0.08 -4.98
CA VAL A 346 17.38 -0.49 -3.74
C VAL A 346 15.86 -0.69 -3.83
N GLN A 347 15.11 0.22 -4.46
CA GLN A 347 13.69 0.03 -4.72
C GLN A 347 13.42 -1.15 -5.67
N GLY A 348 14.26 -1.37 -6.67
CA GLY A 348 14.21 -2.59 -7.50
C GLY A 348 14.35 -3.87 -6.68
N ALA A 349 15.26 -3.90 -5.69
CA ALA A 349 15.38 -5.02 -4.78
C ALA A 349 14.14 -5.17 -3.88
N ILE A 350 13.62 -4.07 -3.33
CA ILE A 350 12.38 -4.05 -2.54
C ILE A 350 11.20 -4.56 -3.36
N PHE A 351 11.13 -4.28 -4.66
CA PHE A 351 10.09 -4.80 -5.55
C PHE A 351 10.10 -6.33 -5.58
N VAL A 352 11.25 -6.95 -5.87
CA VAL A 352 11.38 -8.42 -5.92
C VAL A 352 11.09 -9.05 -4.57
N LEU A 353 11.64 -8.49 -3.49
CA LEU A 353 11.43 -9.00 -2.14
C LEU A 353 9.98 -8.85 -1.67
N SER A 354 9.31 -7.75 -2.01
CA SER A 354 7.90 -7.54 -1.69
C SER A 354 7.01 -8.54 -2.43
N ALA A 355 7.33 -8.88 -3.68
CA ALA A 355 6.62 -9.93 -4.42
C ALA A 355 6.81 -11.32 -3.78
N GLY A 356 8.05 -11.66 -3.39
CA GLY A 356 8.35 -12.91 -2.67
C GLY A 356 7.64 -12.98 -1.30
N MET A 357 7.70 -11.90 -0.53
CA MET A 357 6.99 -11.78 0.75
C MET A 357 5.48 -11.86 0.58
N LEU A 358 4.93 -11.24 -0.47
CA LEU A 358 3.50 -11.31 -0.78
C LEU A 358 3.09 -12.76 -1.04
N LEU A 359 3.86 -13.51 -1.83
CA LEU A 359 3.61 -14.92 -2.10
C LEU A 359 3.65 -15.75 -0.83
N ILE A 360 4.70 -15.62 -0.01
CA ILE A 360 4.85 -16.37 1.24
C ILE A 360 3.70 -16.05 2.20
N THR A 361 3.42 -14.76 2.39
CA THR A 361 2.39 -14.31 3.34
C THR A 361 1.01 -14.78 2.89
N THR A 362 0.64 -14.56 1.62
CA THR A 362 -0.68 -14.97 1.10
C THR A 362 -0.83 -16.49 1.04
N PHE A 363 0.23 -17.24 0.77
CA PHE A 363 0.20 -18.70 0.84
C PHE A 363 0.01 -19.21 2.28
N ASN A 364 0.80 -18.69 3.22
CA ASN A 364 0.73 -19.07 4.64
C ASN A 364 -0.60 -18.70 5.30
N MET A 365 -1.33 -17.71 4.77
CA MET A 365 -2.68 -17.37 5.23
C MET A 365 -3.69 -18.50 5.03
N VAL A 366 -3.49 -19.35 4.02
CA VAL A 366 -4.59 -20.16 3.45
C VAL A 366 -4.21 -21.62 3.27
N SER A 367 -2.92 -21.92 3.18
CA SER A 367 -2.40 -23.29 3.09
C SER A 367 -2.30 -23.95 4.46
N THR A 368 -2.51 -25.26 4.51
CA THR A 368 -2.24 -26.10 5.69
C THR A 368 -0.76 -26.39 5.87
N THR A 369 0.01 -26.37 4.77
CA THR A 369 1.47 -26.44 4.78
C THR A 369 2.03 -25.03 4.77
N MET A 370 2.68 -24.62 5.86
CA MET A 370 3.29 -23.29 5.95
C MET A 370 4.72 -23.31 5.41
N ILE A 371 5.07 -22.30 4.63
CA ILE A 371 6.44 -22.02 4.24
C ILE A 371 7.18 -21.47 5.48
N PRO A 372 8.32 -22.05 5.86
CA PRO A 372 9.04 -21.66 7.07
C PRO A 372 9.59 -20.24 6.92
N THR A 373 9.25 -19.37 7.88
CA THR A 373 9.68 -17.96 7.94
C THR A 373 10.86 -17.72 8.89
N GLY A 374 11.44 -18.79 9.44
CA GLY A 374 12.55 -18.71 10.40
C GLY A 374 12.13 -18.24 11.79
N GLN A 375 10.87 -18.49 12.17
CA GLN A 375 10.35 -18.17 13.50
C GLN A 375 11.20 -18.86 14.60
N GLY A 376 11.64 -18.10 15.60
CA GLY A 376 12.45 -18.60 16.70
C GLY A 376 13.95 -18.80 16.41
N CYS A 377 14.41 -18.71 15.15
CA CYS A 377 15.85 -18.83 14.82
C CYS A 377 16.69 -17.74 15.50
N PHE A 378 16.23 -16.49 15.48
CA PHE A 378 16.91 -15.37 16.15
C PHE A 378 16.92 -15.55 17.67
N LYS A 379 15.80 -15.99 18.26
CA LYS A 379 15.72 -16.29 19.70
C LYS A 379 16.71 -17.38 20.10
N ALA A 380 16.83 -18.44 19.29
CA ALA A 380 17.78 -19.52 19.51
C ALA A 380 19.25 -19.05 19.38
N LEU A 381 19.53 -18.12 18.47
CA LEU A 381 20.85 -17.51 18.32
C LEU A 381 21.21 -16.65 19.53
N VAL A 382 20.32 -15.74 19.95
CA VAL A 382 20.58 -14.85 21.10
C VAL A 382 20.68 -15.61 22.41
N ALA A 383 19.90 -16.68 22.60
CA ALA A 383 20.00 -17.53 23.79
C ALA A 383 21.36 -18.24 23.94
N ARG A 384 22.17 -18.33 22.86
CA ARG A 384 23.54 -18.84 22.92
C ARG A 384 24.58 -17.78 23.30
N ILE A 385 24.22 -16.50 23.27
CA ILE A 385 25.10 -15.39 23.64
C ILE A 385 25.01 -15.19 25.17
N GLN A 386 26.10 -15.49 25.88
CA GLN A 386 26.17 -15.26 27.33
C GLN A 386 26.11 -13.74 27.61
N GLY A 387 25.11 -13.29 28.38
CA GLY A 387 24.95 -11.89 28.82
C GLY A 387 23.79 -11.11 28.19
N LEU A 388 23.09 -11.66 27.20
CA LEU A 388 21.89 -11.05 26.59
C LEU A 388 20.65 -11.88 26.92
N THR A 389 19.85 -11.43 27.88
CA THR A 389 18.54 -12.01 28.16
C THR A 389 17.48 -11.29 27.34
N LEU A 390 17.06 -11.91 26.24
CA LEU A 390 15.91 -11.43 25.48
C LEU A 390 14.65 -11.62 26.35
N ARG A 391 13.99 -10.53 26.74
CA ARG A 391 12.72 -10.61 27.47
C ARG A 391 11.72 -11.38 26.60
N ALA A 392 11.04 -12.38 27.16
CA ALA A 392 10.07 -13.15 26.43
C ALA A 392 9.00 -12.21 25.84
N HIS A 393 8.73 -12.33 24.54
CA HIS A 393 7.57 -11.73 23.91
C HIS A 393 6.33 -12.53 24.36
N ASP A 394 6.03 -12.46 25.66
CA ASP A 394 4.82 -13.03 26.21
C ASP A 394 3.67 -12.11 25.82
N LYS A 395 2.68 -12.69 25.14
CA LYS A 395 1.38 -12.08 24.83
C LYS A 395 0.65 -11.55 26.09
N GLU A 396 1.16 -11.87 27.29
CA GLU A 396 0.52 -11.60 28.57
C GLU A 396 1.14 -10.42 29.37
N LEU A 397 2.25 -9.82 28.93
CA LEU A 397 2.99 -8.87 29.79
C LEU A 397 2.22 -7.57 30.12
N HIS A 398 1.09 -7.31 29.47
CA HIS A 398 0.30 -6.09 29.66
C HIS A 398 -1.21 -6.30 29.85
N ALA A 399 -1.64 -7.50 30.23
CA ALA A 399 -3.04 -7.70 30.64
C ALA A 399 -3.22 -7.34 32.13
N PRO A 400 -4.25 -6.55 32.52
CA PRO A 400 -5.26 -5.93 31.67
C PRO A 400 -4.86 -4.51 31.23
N HIS A 401 -4.90 -4.24 29.92
CA HIS A 401 -4.80 -2.88 29.40
C HIS A 401 -6.08 -2.11 29.73
N LEU A 402 -6.00 -1.15 30.65
CA LEU A 402 -6.98 -0.07 30.73
C LEU A 402 -7.08 0.62 29.35
N GLY A 403 -8.28 1.00 28.91
CA GLY A 403 -8.53 1.47 27.53
C GLY A 403 -7.59 2.58 27.01
N TYR A 404 -6.98 3.36 27.91
CA TYR A 404 -5.96 4.37 27.58
C TYR A 404 -4.57 3.77 27.28
N SER A 405 -4.17 2.67 27.92
CA SER A 405 -2.89 1.98 27.68
C SER A 405 -2.82 1.35 26.28
N LYS A 406 -3.97 1.01 25.68
CA LYS A 406 -4.06 0.40 24.34
C LYS A 406 -3.49 1.29 23.22
N TYR A 407 -3.40 2.60 23.45
CA TYR A 407 -2.89 3.57 22.47
C TYR A 407 -1.58 4.24 22.88
N ALA A 408 -0.99 3.84 24.02
CA ALA A 408 0.26 4.44 24.50
C ALA A 408 1.40 4.32 23.46
N ASP A 409 1.49 3.18 22.76
CA ASP A 409 2.48 2.98 21.69
C ASP A 409 2.22 3.87 20.46
N ALA A 410 0.95 4.16 20.15
CA ALA A 410 0.58 5.07 19.08
C ALA A 410 0.90 6.54 19.46
N GLU A 411 0.76 6.90 20.74
CA GLU A 411 1.15 8.21 21.28
C GLU A 411 2.67 8.41 21.24
N VAL A 412 3.44 7.38 21.61
CA VAL A 412 4.92 7.38 21.48
C VAL A 412 5.33 7.55 20.02
N LEU A 413 4.67 6.87 19.07
CA LEU A 413 4.92 7.09 17.64
C LEU A 413 4.58 8.53 17.22
N GLY A 414 3.46 9.08 17.69
CA GLY A 414 3.06 10.47 17.45
C GLY A 414 4.11 11.47 17.95
N HIS A 415 4.66 11.26 19.15
CA HIS A 415 5.76 12.05 19.69
C HIS A 415 7.05 11.89 18.88
N ALA A 416 7.41 10.66 18.49
CA ALA A 416 8.57 10.42 17.64
C ALA A 416 8.45 11.15 16.29
N CYS A 417 7.28 11.08 15.64
CA CYS A 417 6.98 11.83 14.41
C CYS A 417 7.06 13.34 14.62
N SER A 418 6.58 13.85 15.77
CA SER A 418 6.63 15.28 16.11
C SER A 418 8.06 15.77 16.34
N VAL A 419 8.89 14.98 17.04
CA VAL A 419 10.32 15.25 17.23
C VAL A 419 11.04 15.24 15.89
N LEU A 420 10.71 14.30 15.01
CA LEU A 420 11.31 14.17 13.70
C LEU A 420 10.91 15.32 12.77
N ALA A 421 9.64 15.76 12.84
CA ALA A 421 9.16 16.96 12.16
C ALA A 421 9.88 18.22 12.68
N ALA A 422 9.98 18.39 14.00
CA ALA A 422 10.73 19.50 14.61
C ALA A 422 12.19 19.49 14.17
N PHE A 423 12.84 18.32 14.18
CA PHE A 423 14.22 18.16 13.73
C PHE A 423 14.39 18.53 12.25
N ALA A 424 13.50 18.06 11.37
CA ALA A 424 13.51 18.42 9.96
C ALA A 424 13.34 19.93 9.73
N VAL A 425 12.44 20.58 10.49
CA VAL A 425 12.26 22.04 10.44
C VAL A 425 13.51 22.77 10.93
N THR A 426 14.17 22.31 11.99
CA THR A 426 15.39 22.96 12.49
C THR A 426 16.61 22.74 11.59
N ALA A 427 16.74 21.57 10.97
CA ALA A 427 17.85 21.24 10.08
C ALA A 427 17.78 21.98 8.73
N THR A 428 16.58 22.39 8.30
CA THR A 428 16.39 23.15 7.05
C THR A 428 16.74 24.64 7.17
N VAL A 429 17.05 25.14 8.37
CA VAL A 429 17.47 26.54 8.61
C VAL A 429 18.98 26.76 8.31
N GLY A 430 19.68 25.74 7.80
CA GLY A 430 21.09 25.82 7.41
C GLY A 430 21.36 26.47 6.04
N ASP A 431 21.87 27.70 6.08
CA ASP A 431 22.74 28.41 5.12
C ASP A 431 22.34 28.58 3.63
N ARG A 432 21.10 28.29 3.24
CA ARG A 432 20.52 28.84 1.99
C ARG A 432 19.12 29.39 2.26
N LYS A 433 18.94 30.67 1.92
CA LYS A 433 17.77 31.52 2.17
C LYS A 433 16.43 30.75 2.17
N PRO A 434 15.67 30.79 3.29
CA PRO A 434 14.35 30.19 3.36
C PRO A 434 13.33 31.17 2.80
N SER A 435 12.93 30.95 1.56
CA SER A 435 11.67 31.45 1.01
C SER A 435 11.14 30.29 0.18
N VAL A 436 10.17 29.48 0.63
CA VAL A 436 8.82 29.87 1.04
C VAL A 436 8.23 28.71 1.86
N CYS A 437 8.28 28.75 3.20
CA CYS A 437 7.47 27.85 4.05
C CYS A 437 6.79 28.55 5.24
N ALA A 438 6.95 29.88 5.43
CA ALA A 438 6.33 30.58 6.56
C ALA A 438 6.10 32.09 6.30
N GLY A 439 5.62 32.46 5.11
CA GLY A 439 5.55 33.87 4.70
C GLY A 439 4.39 34.22 3.77
N SER A 440 3.17 33.80 4.09
CA SER A 440 1.95 34.38 3.49
C SER A 440 0.74 34.44 4.43
N ALA A 441 0.95 34.25 5.75
CA ALA A 441 -0.15 34.27 6.72
C ALA A 441 -0.03 35.35 7.82
N LEU A 442 1.05 36.14 7.88
CA LEU A 442 1.16 37.22 8.86
C LEU A 442 1.74 38.47 8.18
N GLY A 443 0.86 39.48 8.07
CA GLY A 443 1.20 40.83 7.64
C GLY A 443 2.27 41.47 8.52
N GLY A 444 2.92 42.49 7.94
CA GLY A 444 4.13 43.12 8.44
C GLY A 444 4.08 43.59 9.91
N GLY A 445 5.21 43.40 10.56
CA GLY A 445 5.52 43.93 11.89
C GLY A 445 6.91 43.48 12.29
N GLY A 446 7.92 44.27 11.96
CA GLY A 446 9.33 43.92 12.14
C GLY A 446 9.75 43.80 13.60
N TRP A 447 10.62 42.85 13.90
CA TRP A 447 11.38 42.80 15.14
C TRP A 447 12.88 42.73 14.88
N ARG A 448 13.58 43.72 15.43
CA ARG A 448 15.03 43.92 15.37
C ARG A 448 15.76 42.87 16.19
N ARG A 449 17.01 42.59 15.79
CA ARG A 449 18.00 41.77 16.50
C ARG A 449 18.20 42.20 17.96
N ALA A 450 18.31 41.23 18.87
CA ALA A 450 19.33 41.19 19.92
C ALA A 450 19.54 39.74 20.42
N PRO A 451 20.78 39.31 20.72
CA PRO A 451 21.12 37.97 21.21
C PRO A 451 21.28 37.95 22.74
N ALA A 452 20.91 36.86 23.41
CA ALA A 452 21.46 36.48 24.71
C ALA A 452 21.20 35.01 25.02
N ALA A 453 22.28 34.27 25.24
CA ALA A 453 22.27 32.96 25.83
C ALA A 453 21.86 33.03 27.31
N LEU A 454 21.06 32.06 27.79
CA LEU A 454 21.13 31.61 29.18
C LEU A 454 20.46 30.24 29.38
N ARG A 455 21.25 29.33 29.95
CA ARG A 455 20.94 27.99 30.45
C ARG A 455 19.86 28.01 31.54
N LEU A 456 19.12 26.90 31.71
CA LEU A 456 18.82 26.21 32.98
C LEU A 456 17.98 24.97 32.61
N SER A 457 18.50 23.74 32.62
CA SER A 457 18.64 22.83 33.78
C SER A 457 17.43 22.82 34.73
N SER A 458 16.93 21.60 35.00
CA SER A 458 15.88 21.19 35.95
C SER A 458 14.42 21.41 35.50
N PHE A 459 13.72 20.31 35.17
CA PHE A 459 12.61 19.85 36.00
C PHE A 459 12.26 18.40 35.63
N CYS A 460 12.65 17.49 36.51
CA CYS A 460 12.05 16.19 36.70
C CYS A 460 11.07 16.31 37.88
N ALA A 461 9.98 15.55 37.85
CA ALA A 461 8.91 15.40 38.85
C ALA A 461 7.81 16.48 38.90
N ARG A 462 6.66 16.15 38.29
CA ARG A 462 5.45 15.72 39.02
C ARG A 462 4.57 14.87 38.12
#